data_AF-A0A2Z6MCJ9-F1
#
_entry.id   AF-A0A2Z6MCJ9-F1
#
_cell.length_a   1.000
_cell.length_b   1.000
_cell.length_c   1.000
_cell.angle_alpha   90.00
_cell.angle_beta   90.00
_cell.angle_gamma   90.00
#
_symmetry.space_group_name_H-M   'P 1'
#
loop_
_entity.id
_entity.type
_entity.pdbx_description
1 polymer ?
#
loop_
_entity_poly.entity_id
_entity_poly.type
_entity_poly.pdbx_seq_one_letter_code
_entity_poly.pdbx_strand_id
1 'polypeptide(L)'
;MAMIEEGVKGMTVAGSTRFGVYEIDFGFGRPEKVEITSIDRGLTIGLTESKDLKGGVEVGLVLNKNVMDLFHTIFDEGLCFD
;
A
#
# COMPACT_ATOMS: atom_id res chain seq x y z
N MET A 1 6.09 16.55 5.86
CA MET A 1 5.83 16.25 4.43
C MET A 1 6.65 17.25 3.64
N ALA A 2 7.70 16.80 2.94
CA ALA A 2 8.52 17.73 2.16
C ALA A 2 7.60 18.43 1.14
N MET A 3 7.70 19.76 1.09
CA MET A 3 7.00 20.54 0.08
C MET A 3 7.67 20.19 -1.24
N ILE A 4 6.99 19.38 -2.04
CA ILE A 4 7.46 19.04 -3.37
C ILE A 4 7.37 20.33 -4.20
N GLU A 5 8.46 20.75 -4.82
CA GLU A 5 8.50 21.93 -5.68
C GLU A 5 7.42 21.85 -6.77
N GLU A 6 6.79 22.98 -7.08
CA GLU A 6 5.84 23.07 -8.19
C GLU A 6 6.49 22.56 -9.48
N GLY A 7 5.97 21.44 -10.00
CA GLY A 7 6.48 20.77 -11.20
C GLY A 7 7.03 19.37 -10.96
N VAL A 8 7.33 18.99 -9.71
CA VAL A 8 7.70 17.60 -9.36
C VAL A 8 6.44 16.86 -8.89
N LYS A 9 6.07 15.76 -9.54
CA LYS A 9 5.12 14.80 -8.97
C LYS A 9 5.91 13.77 -8.19
N GLY A 10 6.13 14.03 -6.90
CA GLY A 10 6.72 13.06 -5.99
C GLY A 10 5.70 12.00 -5.58
N MET A 11 6.09 10.74 -5.61
CA MET A 11 5.37 9.65 -4.97
C MET A 11 6.01 9.37 -3.61
N THR A 12 5.19 9.11 -2.59
CA THR A 12 5.67 8.77 -1.26
C THR A 12 5.18 7.40 -0.83
N VAL A 13 5.83 6.80 0.16
CA VAL A 13 5.44 5.52 0.73
C VAL A 13 5.15 5.73 2.21
N ALA A 14 3.99 5.26 2.66
CA ALA A 14 3.61 5.20 4.06
C ALA A 14 3.68 3.74 4.53
N GLY A 15 4.23 3.52 5.72
CA GLY A 15 4.37 2.18 6.29
C GLY A 15 5.72 1.51 5.99
N SER A 16 5.84 0.26 6.41
CA SER A 16 6.99 -0.61 6.19
C SER A 16 6.58 -2.05 6.47
N THR A 17 7.13 -3.00 5.72
CA THR A 17 7.00 -4.46 5.99
C THR A 17 7.64 -4.90 7.31
N ARG A 18 8.32 -3.99 8.02
CA ARG A 18 9.01 -4.23 9.28
C ARG A 18 8.22 -3.75 10.50
N PHE A 19 7.05 -3.14 10.31
CA PHE A 19 6.27 -2.59 11.41
C PHE A 19 5.50 -3.67 12.19
N GLY A 20 5.19 -4.83 11.57
CA GLY A 20 4.55 -5.94 12.27
C GLY A 20 3.15 -5.57 12.75
N VAL A 21 2.42 -4.78 11.96
CA VAL A 21 1.06 -4.33 12.26
C VAL A 21 0.07 -5.48 12.37
N TYR A 22 0.28 -6.58 11.65
CA TYR A 22 -0.52 -7.80 11.79
C TYR A 22 -0.17 -8.65 13.02
N GLU A 23 0.93 -8.34 13.72
CA GLU A 23 1.33 -9.05 14.95
C GLU A 23 0.76 -8.40 16.22
N ILE A 24 -0.02 -7.32 16.08
CA ILE A 24 -0.65 -6.63 17.20
C ILE A 24 -1.89 -7.42 17.67
N ASP A 25 -1.81 -8.02 18.85
CA ASP A 25 -2.92 -8.75 19.47
C ASP A 25 -3.33 -8.12 20.81
N PHE A 26 -4.59 -7.71 20.91
CA PHE A 26 -5.19 -7.14 22.12
C PHE A 26 -5.93 -8.18 22.99
N GLY A 27 -5.81 -9.47 22.68
CA GLY A 27 -6.51 -10.58 23.33
C GLY A 27 -7.68 -11.14 22.52
N PHE A 28 -7.88 -10.66 21.29
CA PHE A 28 -8.93 -11.11 20.37
C PHE A 28 -8.37 -11.79 19.11
N GLY A 29 -7.05 -12.03 19.08
CA GLY A 29 -6.33 -12.48 17.90
C GLY A 29 -5.77 -11.32 17.08
N ARG A 30 -4.99 -11.69 16.08
CA ARG A 30 -4.38 -10.75 15.12
C ARG A 30 -5.43 -10.00 14.28
N PRO A 31 -5.10 -8.81 13.75
CA PRO A 31 -6.01 -8.04 12.92
C PRO A 31 -6.40 -8.80 11.65
N GLU A 32 -7.66 -8.68 11.25
CA GLU A 32 -8.14 -9.31 10.01
C GLU A 32 -7.61 -8.58 8.77
N LYS A 33 -7.54 -7.24 8.83
CA LYS A 33 -7.05 -6.36 7.78
C LYS A 33 -6.45 -5.09 8.38
N VAL A 34 -5.38 -4.57 7.79
CA VAL A 34 -4.79 -3.27 8.13
C VAL A 34 -4.86 -2.35 6.91
N GLU A 35 -5.26 -1.10 7.13
CA GLU A 35 -5.34 -0.05 6.10
C GLU A 35 -4.71 1.25 6.61
N ILE A 36 -3.84 1.87 5.80
CA ILE A 36 -3.26 3.18 6.10
C ILE A 36 -4.15 4.24 5.47
N THR A 37 -5.14 4.73 6.20
CA THR A 37 -6.18 5.61 5.63
C THR A 37 -5.65 6.95 5.13
N SER A 38 -4.54 7.46 5.66
CA SER A 38 -3.97 8.76 5.32
C SER A 38 -3.30 8.82 3.93
N ILE A 39 -3.19 7.70 3.22
CA ILE A 39 -2.61 7.65 1.88
C ILE A 39 -3.50 8.32 0.83
N ASP A 40 -4.76 8.60 1.16
CA ASP A 40 -5.72 9.33 0.31
C ASP A 40 -5.35 10.79 0.04
N ARG A 41 -4.51 11.40 0.89
CA ARG A 41 -4.19 12.83 0.87
C ARG A 41 -3.19 13.26 -0.22
N GLY A 42 -2.71 12.33 -1.05
CA GLY A 42 -1.73 12.62 -2.08
C GLY A 42 -1.35 11.39 -2.90
N LEU A 43 -0.24 11.48 -3.64
CA LEU A 43 0.33 10.33 -4.35
C LEU A 43 1.16 9.47 -3.38
N THR A 44 0.47 8.76 -2.49
CA THR A 44 1.10 7.94 -1.45
C THR A 44 0.70 6.47 -1.61
N ILE A 45 1.68 5.59 -1.54
CA ILE A 45 1.47 4.13 -1.52
C ILE A 45 1.56 3.65 -0.07
N GLY A 46 0.56 2.88 0.37
CA GLY A 46 0.63 2.14 1.63
C GLY A 46 1.45 0.87 1.46
N LEU A 47 2.32 0.56 2.43
CA LEU A 47 3.16 -0.63 2.40
C LEU A 47 3.16 -1.32 3.77
N THR A 48 2.76 -2.59 3.81
CA THR A 48 2.79 -3.43 5.02
C THR A 48 3.28 -4.83 4.69
N GLU A 49 3.63 -5.60 5.71
CA GLU A 49 3.79 -7.05 5.56
C GLU A 49 2.45 -7.70 5.20
N SER A 50 2.51 -8.87 4.55
CA SER A 50 1.33 -9.71 4.35
C SER A 50 0.94 -10.42 5.64
N LYS A 51 -0.36 -10.49 5.88
CA LYS A 51 -0.94 -11.26 7.00
C LYS A 51 -0.59 -12.75 6.97
N ASP A 52 -0.70 -13.38 5.79
CA ASP A 52 -0.71 -14.85 5.66
C ASP A 52 0.49 -15.39 4.85
N LEU A 53 1.11 -14.58 4.00
CA LEU A 53 2.24 -15.00 3.17
C LEU A 53 3.57 -14.58 3.80
N LYS A 54 4.38 -15.55 4.22
CA LYS A 54 5.73 -15.29 4.75
C LYS A 54 6.60 -14.60 3.69
N GLY A 55 7.10 -13.40 4.02
CA GLY A 55 7.87 -12.58 3.08
C GLY A 55 7.02 -11.88 2.03
N GLY A 56 5.69 -12.05 2.07
CA GLY A 56 4.74 -11.33 1.24
C GLY A 56 4.59 -9.87 1.68
N VAL A 57 4.08 -9.06 0.75
CA VAL A 57 3.91 -7.62 0.91
C VAL A 57 2.48 -7.25 0.52
N GLU A 58 1.85 -6.41 1.33
CA GLU A 58 0.58 -5.77 0.99
C GLU A 58 0.84 -4.32 0.55
N VAL A 59 0.25 -3.95 -0.59
CA VAL A 59 0.36 -2.62 -1.19
C VAL A 59 -1.02 -1.98 -1.20
N GLY A 60 -1.17 -0.86 -0.49
CA GLY A 60 -2.40 -0.08 -0.41
C GLY A 60 -2.36 1.11 -1.38
N LEU A 61 -3.45 1.32 -2.12
CA LEU A 61 -3.57 2.40 -3.10
C LEU A 61 -4.95 3.06 -3.01
N VAL A 62 -4.99 4.39 -3.12
CA VAL A 62 -6.23 5.15 -3.24
C VAL A 62 -6.17 5.97 -4.53
N LEU A 63 -6.96 5.55 -5.53
CA LEU A 63 -6.98 6.13 -6.86
C LEU A 63 -8.44 6.32 -7.31
N ASN A 64 -8.66 7.24 -8.25
CA ASN A 64 -9.95 7.32 -8.95
C ASN A 64 -10.24 6.00 -9.67
N LYS A 65 -11.52 5.59 -9.71
CA LYS A 65 -11.94 4.29 -10.25
C LYS A 65 -11.31 3.95 -11.61
N ASN A 66 -11.44 4.84 -12.60
CA ASN A 66 -10.90 4.60 -13.94
C ASN A 66 -9.36 4.44 -13.95
N VAL A 67 -8.67 5.08 -13.01
CA VAL A 67 -7.22 4.97 -12.86
C VAL A 67 -6.85 3.66 -12.15
N MET A 68 -7.63 3.23 -11.15
CA MET A 68 -7.46 1.94 -10.50
C MET A 68 -7.68 0.78 -11.47
N ASP A 69 -8.70 0.88 -12.32
CA ASP A 69 -9.00 -0.13 -13.34
C ASP A 69 -7.82 -0.27 -14.33
N LEU A 70 -7.22 0.86 -14.77
CA LEU A 70 -6.01 0.84 -15.61
C LEU A 70 -4.78 0.31 -14.87
N PHE A 71 -4.59 0.73 -13.61
CA PHE A 71 -3.49 0.24 -12.77
C PHE A 71 -3.55 -1.28 -12.62
N HIS A 72 -4.74 -1.83 -12.34
CA HIS A 72 -4.95 -3.26 -12.22
C HIS A 72 -4.52 -4.01 -13.48
N THR A 73 -4.93 -3.56 -14.66
CA THR A 73 -4.51 -4.17 -15.94
C THR A 73 -3.00 -4.16 -16.11
N ILE A 74 -2.35 -3.00 -15.94
CA ILE A 74 -0.89 -2.87 -16.14
C ILE A 74 -0.12 -3.68 -15.09
N PHE A 75 -0.58 -3.67 -13.84
CA PHE A 75 0.08 -4.38 -12.75
C PHE A 75 0.00 -5.90 -12.92
N ASP A 76 -1.16 -6.41 -13.33
CA ASP A 76 -1.36 -7.84 -13.61
C ASP A 76 -0.50 -8.30 -14.80
N GLU A 77 -0.54 -7.56 -15.92
CA GLU A 77 0.33 -7.80 -17.09
C GLU A 77 1.81 -7.81 -16.70
N GLY A 78 2.22 -6.90 -15.80
CA GLY A 78 3.59 -6.79 -15.32
C GLY A 78 4.05 -7.90 -14.36
N LEU A 79 3.11 -8.64 -13.77
CA LEU A 79 3.41 -9.79 -12.89
C LEU A 79 3.38 -11.12 -13.66
N CYS A 80 2.64 -11.18 -14.77
CA CYS A 80 2.48 -12.37 -15.60
C CYS A 80 3.62 -12.61 -16.60
N PHE A 81 4.83 -12.09 -16.38
CA PHE A 81 5.98 -12.44 -17.23
C PHE A 81 6.48 -13.86 -16.93
N ASP A 82 6.47 -14.71 -17.97
CA ASP A 82 7.17 -16.00 -18.04
C ASP A 82 8.69 -15.82 -18.25
#